data_AF-A0A7Y3NMU8-F1
#
_entry.id   AF-A0A7Y3NMU8-F1
#
_cell.length_a   1.000
_cell.length_b   1.000
_cell.length_c   1.000
_cell.angle_alpha   90.00
_cell.angle_beta   90.00
_cell.angle_gamma   90.00
#
_symmetry.space_group_name_H-M   'P 1'
#
loop_
_entity.id
_entity.type
_entity.pdbx_description
1 polymer ?
#
loop_
_entity_poly.entity_id
_entity_poly.type
_entity_poly.pdbx_seq_one_letter_code
_entity_poly.pdbx_strand_id
1 'polypeptide(L)'
;MASILAEDVNRSDRLGVVRVTATGATVAPLFFILCWLGSLIPGFGGTHRYLELFTNADPSTALALIEGLCWSLAFGAVTGFLISIVYNAFGSLDRA
;
A
#
# COMPACT_ATOMS: atom_id res chain seq x y z
N MET A 1 -12.26 30.20 -20.63
CA MET A 1 -11.08 30.37 -19.77
C MET A 1 -11.39 30.08 -18.30
N ALA A 2 -12.50 30.59 -17.74
CA ALA A 2 -12.91 30.29 -16.35
C ALA A 2 -13.20 28.78 -16.06
N SER A 3 -13.74 28.01 -17.02
CA SER A 3 -14.00 26.58 -16.79
C SER A 3 -12.73 25.72 -16.73
N ILE A 4 -11.67 26.10 -17.45
CA ILE A 4 -10.38 25.39 -17.42
C ILE A 4 -9.70 25.59 -16.05
N LEU A 5 -9.77 26.82 -15.52
CA LEU A 5 -9.25 27.11 -14.18
C LEU A 5 -10.05 26.39 -13.08
N ALA A 6 -11.37 26.26 -13.22
CA ALA A 6 -12.20 25.53 -12.26
C ALA A 6 -11.94 24.00 -12.30
N GLU A 7 -11.67 23.44 -13.48
CA GLU A 7 -11.37 22.01 -13.63
C GLU A 7 -9.98 21.65 -13.10
N ASP A 8 -8.97 22.51 -13.29
CA ASP A 8 -7.64 22.33 -12.70
C ASP A 8 -7.63 22.48 -11.17
N VAL A 9 -8.37 23.44 -10.61
CA VAL A 9 -8.52 23.60 -9.15
C VAL A 9 -9.21 22.38 -8.52
N ASN A 10 -10.30 21.89 -9.13
CA ASN A 10 -11.00 20.70 -8.64
C ASN A 10 -10.14 19.42 -8.78
N ARG A 11 -9.23 19.37 -9.76
CA ARG A 11 -8.27 18.27 -9.93
C ARG A 11 -7.08 18.34 -8.98
N SER A 12 -6.70 19.54 -8.52
CA SER A 12 -5.60 19.76 -7.59
C SER A 12 -5.86 19.16 -6.20
N ASP A 13 -7.12 19.19 -5.75
CA ASP A 13 -7.55 18.61 -4.46
C ASP A 13 -7.63 17.08 -4.44
N ARG A 14 -7.80 16.44 -5.60
CA ARG A 14 -8.03 15.00 -5.67
C ARG A 14 -6.72 14.23 -5.62
N LEU A 15 -6.67 13.19 -4.81
CA LEU A 15 -5.57 12.23 -4.84
C LEU A 15 -5.53 11.53 -6.19
N GLY A 16 -4.37 11.61 -6.85
CA GLY A 16 -4.11 10.88 -8.08
C GLY A 16 -4.11 9.38 -7.82
N VAL A 17 -5.17 8.69 -8.27
CA VAL A 17 -5.41 7.25 -8.06
C VAL A 17 -4.18 6.41 -8.42
N VAL A 18 -3.63 6.60 -9.63
CA VAL A 18 -2.46 5.85 -10.11
C VAL A 18 -1.25 6.04 -9.19
N ARG A 19 -1.02 7.28 -8.73
CA ARG A 19 0.11 7.61 -7.85
C ARG A 19 -0.04 6.91 -6.50
N VAL A 20 -1.22 6.99 -5.89
CA VAL A 20 -1.48 6.37 -4.58
C VAL A 20 -1.47 4.84 -4.66
N THR A 21 -2.04 4.26 -5.71
CA THR A 21 -1.95 2.81 -6.00
C THR A 21 -0.50 2.37 -6.12
N ALA A 22 0.32 3.08 -6.91
CA ALA A 22 1.74 2.75 -7.07
C ALA A 22 2.52 2.92 -5.76
N THR A 23 2.23 3.96 -4.98
CA THR A 23 2.80 4.15 -3.64
C THR A 23 2.46 2.96 -2.73
N GLY A 24 1.20 2.56 -2.64
CA GLY A 24 0.78 1.40 -1.85
C GLY A 24 1.44 0.10 -2.31
N ALA A 25 1.49 -0.13 -3.62
CA ALA A 25 2.14 -1.29 -4.24
C ALA A 25 3.66 -1.35 -3.98
N THR A 26 4.30 -0.21 -3.67
CA THR A 26 5.73 -0.14 -3.37
C THR A 26 5.99 -0.25 -1.86
N VAL A 27 5.19 0.44 -1.04
CA VAL A 27 5.37 0.49 0.41
C VAL A 27 5.11 -0.88 1.05
N ALA A 28 4.07 -1.60 0.63
CA ALA A 28 3.72 -2.88 1.24
C ALA A 28 4.83 -3.96 1.05
N PRO A 29 5.43 -4.15 -0.14
CA PRO A 29 6.59 -5.03 -0.31
C PRO A 29 7.82 -4.57 0.46
N LEU A 30 8.12 -3.26 0.49
CA LEU A 30 9.26 -2.74 1.27
C LEU A 30 9.08 -3.05 2.76
N PHE A 31 7.88 -2.83 3.29
CA PHE A 31 7.57 -3.14 4.68
C PHE A 31 7.60 -4.65 4.95
N PHE A 32 7.16 -5.48 3.99
CA PHE A 32 7.31 -6.94 4.06
C PHE A 32 8.79 -7.37 4.16
N ILE A 33 9.67 -6.80 3.32
CA ILE A 33 11.12 -7.08 3.37
C ILE A 33 11.71 -6.71 4.74
N LEU A 34 11.32 -5.55 5.29
CA LEU A 34 11.76 -5.13 6.63
C LEU A 34 11.28 -6.10 7.72
N CYS A 35 10.03 -6.56 7.65
CA CYS A 35 9.49 -7.55 8.57
C CYS A 35 10.21 -8.90 8.45
N TRP A 36 10.55 -9.29 7.22
CA TRP A 36 11.30 -10.52 6.94
C TRP A 36 12.71 -10.44 7.52
N LEU A 37 13.45 -9.34 7.29
CA LEU A 37 14.75 -9.10 7.91
C LEU A 37 14.68 -9.12 9.44
N GLY A 38 13.62 -8.54 10.02
CA GLY A 38 13.37 -8.58 11.45
C GLY A 38 13.14 -9.99 12.00
N SER A 39 12.51 -10.87 11.22
CA SER A 39 12.25 -12.26 11.63
C SER A 39 13.53 -13.10 11.81
N LEU A 40 14.62 -12.72 11.14
CA LEU A 40 15.93 -13.36 11.27
C LEU A 40 16.61 -13.05 12.62
N ILE A 41 16.12 -12.05 13.37
CA ILE A 41 16.67 -11.67 14.66
C ILE A 41 15.99 -12.49 15.76
N PRO A 42 16.72 -13.38 16.47
CA PRO A 42 16.14 -14.20 17.53
C PRO A 42 15.57 -13.33 18.66
N GLY A 43 14.31 -13.60 19.03
CA GLY A 43 13.57 -12.85 20.07
C GLY A 43 12.63 -11.76 19.55
N PHE A 44 12.67 -11.42 18.26
CA PHE A 44 11.78 -10.44 17.64
C PHE A 44 10.53 -11.10 17.02
N GLY A 45 9.60 -11.56 17.87
CA GLY A 45 8.40 -12.29 17.45
C GLY A 45 7.33 -11.43 16.75
N GLY A 46 7.36 -10.10 16.91
CA GLY A 46 6.31 -9.20 16.46
C GLY A 46 6.14 -9.11 14.93
N THR A 47 7.21 -9.28 14.16
CA THR A 47 7.18 -9.15 12.70
C THR A 47 6.63 -10.37 11.98
N HIS A 48 6.60 -11.54 12.64
CA HIS A 48 6.13 -12.80 12.06
C HIS A 48 4.65 -12.76 11.66
N ARG A 49 3.82 -12.10 12.46
CA ARG A 49 2.37 -11.99 12.18
C ARG A 49 2.06 -11.20 10.91
N TYR A 50 2.90 -10.25 10.55
CA TYR A 50 2.74 -9.51 9.31
C TYR A 50 3.13 -10.38 8.10
N LEU A 51 4.16 -11.23 8.23
CA LEU A 51 4.56 -12.15 7.17
C LEU A 51 3.47 -13.20 6.87
N GLU A 52 2.82 -13.72 7.92
CA GLU A 52 1.71 -14.68 7.82
C GLU A 52 0.51 -14.18 7.00
N LEU A 53 0.35 -12.86 6.82
CA LEU A 53 -0.70 -12.30 5.97
C LEU A 53 -0.48 -12.55 4.48
N PHE A 54 0.77 -12.73 4.05
CA PHE A 54 1.15 -12.78 2.64
C PHE A 54 1.79 -14.10 2.22
N THR A 55 2.23 -14.93 3.17
CA THR A 55 2.76 -16.27 2.89
C THR A 55 2.49 -17.21 4.07
N ASN A 56 2.22 -18.48 3.75
CA ASN A 56 2.11 -19.55 4.74
C ASN A 56 3.39 -20.41 4.80
N ALA A 57 4.38 -20.10 3.97
CA ALA A 57 5.65 -20.80 3.94
C ALA A 57 6.51 -20.39 5.14
N ASP A 58 7.43 -21.27 5.52
CA ASP A 58 8.40 -20.99 6.59
C ASP A 58 9.22 -19.74 6.21
N PRO A 59 9.27 -18.69 7.07
CA PRO A 59 9.97 -17.44 6.80
C PRO A 59 11.46 -17.63 6.48
N SER A 60 12.06 -18.74 6.91
CA SER A 60 13.46 -19.08 6.62
C SER A 60 13.71 -19.48 5.15
N THR A 61 12.66 -19.65 4.36
CA THR A 61 12.75 -20.12 2.97
C THR A 61 12.67 -19.00 1.95
N ALA A 62 13.41 -19.14 0.84
CA ALA A 62 13.33 -18.20 -0.29
C ALA A 62 11.94 -18.18 -0.98
N LEU A 63 11.17 -19.26 -0.84
CA LEU A 63 9.79 -19.35 -1.33
C LEU A 63 8.87 -18.36 -0.61
N ALA A 64 8.99 -18.23 0.72
CA ALA A 64 8.21 -17.28 1.51
C ALA A 64 8.43 -15.83 1.05
N LEU A 65 9.65 -15.49 0.64
CA LEU A 65 9.97 -14.18 0.09
C LEU A 65 9.25 -13.93 -1.24
N ILE A 66 9.32 -14.86 -2.20
CA ILE A 66 8.72 -14.65 -3.53
C ILE A 66 7.19 -14.56 -3.43
N GLU A 67 6.58 -15.49 -2.70
CA GLU A 67 5.13 -15.51 -2.50
C GLU A 67 4.68 -14.24 -1.75
N GLY A 68 5.33 -13.92 -0.63
CA GLY A 68 4.98 -12.77 0.18
C GLY A 68 5.21 -11.43 -0.53
N LEU A 69 6.24 -11.31 -1.37
CA LEU A 69 6.45 -10.13 -2.21
C LEU A 69 5.35 -9.98 -3.27
N CYS A 70 4.95 -11.07 -3.92
CA CYS A 70 3.89 -11.03 -4.93
C CYS A 70 2.55 -10.61 -4.31
N TRP A 71 2.18 -11.22 -3.18
CA TRP A 71 0.94 -10.90 -2.47
C TRP A 71 0.96 -9.52 -1.82
N SER A 72 2.07 -9.09 -1.23
CA SER A 72 2.19 -7.74 -0.65
C SER A 72 2.13 -6.65 -1.71
N LEU A 73 2.65 -6.90 -2.93
CA LEU A 73 2.53 -5.97 -4.04
C LEU A 73 1.07 -5.84 -4.50
N ALA A 74 0.38 -6.97 -4.71
CA ALA A 74 -1.02 -6.98 -5.10
C ALA A 74 -1.90 -6.31 -4.04
N PHE A 75 -1.72 -6.66 -2.77
CA PHE A 75 -2.47 -6.08 -1.67
C PHE A 75 -2.17 -4.59 -1.46
N GLY A 76 -0.90 -4.18 -1.60
CA GLY A 76 -0.49 -2.79 -1.55
C GLY A 76 -1.14 -1.95 -2.66
N ALA A 77 -1.22 -2.49 -3.87
CA ALA A 77 -1.91 -1.85 -4.99
C ALA A 77 -3.41 -1.67 -4.71
N VAL A 78 -4.08 -2.74 -4.27
CA VAL A 78 -5.50 -2.70 -3.90
C VAL A 78 -5.75 -1.69 -2.78
N THR A 79 -4.92 -1.70 -1.75
CA THR A 79 -5.03 -0.77 -0.61
C THR A 79 -4.86 0.67 -1.05
N GLY A 80 -3.81 0.99 -1.83
CA GLY A 80 -3.60 2.33 -2.35
C GLY A 80 -4.75 2.80 -3.26
N PHE A 81 -5.29 1.91 -4.08
CA PHE A 81 -6.47 2.18 -4.90
C PHE A 81 -7.69 2.52 -4.04
N LEU A 82 -8.02 1.68 -3.04
CA LEU A 82 -9.14 1.91 -2.13
C LEU A 82 -8.98 3.22 -1.35
N ILE A 83 -7.79 3.51 -0.82
CA ILE A 83 -7.48 4.77 -0.14
C ILE A 83 -7.79 5.95 -1.06
N SER A 84 -7.35 5.90 -2.32
CA SER A 84 -7.58 7.00 -3.25
C SER A 84 -9.06 7.23 -3.56
N ILE A 85 -9.87 6.16 -3.67
CA ILE A 85 -11.32 6.28 -3.87
C ILE A 85 -11.97 6.90 -2.65
N VAL A 86 -11.68 6.35 -1.47
CA VAL A 86 -12.31 6.78 -0.22
C VAL A 86 -11.94 8.22 0.12
N TYR A 87 -10.67 8.61 -0.03
CA TYR A 87 -10.22 9.98 0.16
C TYR A 87 -10.94 10.95 -0.79
N ASN A 88 -11.02 10.60 -2.08
CA ASN A 88 -11.69 11.45 -3.07
C ASN A 88 -13.21 11.54 -2.86
N ALA A 89 -13.84 10.51 -2.27
CA ALA A 89 -15.25 10.54 -1.89
C ALA A 89 -15.50 11.48 -0.69
N PHE A 90 -14.62 11.42 0.32
CA PHE A 90 -14.70 12.30 1.48
C PHE A 90 -14.25 13.73 1.22
N GLY A 91 -13.53 14.03 0.13
CA GLY A 91 -13.22 15.40 -0.26
C GLY A 91 -14.44 16.30 -0.51
N SER A 92 -15.66 15.72 -0.57
CA SER A 92 -16.91 16.50 -0.55
C SER A 92 -17.23 17.11 0.82
N LEU A 93 -16.73 16.52 1.92
CA LEU A 93 -16.94 17.01 3.28
C LEU A 93 -16.16 18.29 3.57
N ASP A 94 -14.97 18.46 2.98
CA ASP A 94 -14.18 19.69 3.12
C ASP A 94 -14.78 20.89 2.35
N ARG A 95 -15.81 20.65 1.52
CA ARG A 95 -16.46 21.66 0.68
C ARG A 95 -17.87 22.05 1.15
N ALA A 96 -18.36 21.46 2.23
CA ALA A 96 -19.68 21.72 2.84
C ALA A 96 -19.55 22.74 3.99
#